data_AF-A0A0F8YSK1-F1
#
_entry.id   AF-A0A0F8YSK1-F1
#
_cell.length_a   1.000
_cell.length_b   1.000
_cell.length_c   1.000
_cell.angle_alpha   90.00
_cell.angle_beta   90.00
_cell.angle_gamma   90.00
#
_symmetry.space_group_name_H-M   'P 1'
#
loop_
_entity.id
_entity.type
_entity.pdbx_description
1 polymer ?
#
loop_
_entity_poly.entity_id
_entity_poly.type
_entity_poly.pdbx_seq_one_letter_code
_entity_poly.pdbx_strand_id
1 'polypeptide(L)'
;SRSRVARKARYLRTYRKYRGKYLIYKKKYRKTRNKTLRRRYQRAAVKYKKATNKYLRAYRKTSVNVYKTVRTPNYRWTSINKWRTYRWKTRSAGVYRYLVYAKDRANSSQRNVAKAGFRIR
;
A
#
# COMPACT_ATOMS: atom_id res chain seq x y z
N SER A 1 4.34 -11.91 5.95
CA SER A 1 5.56 -12.77 5.88
C SER A 1 6.80 -11.90 6.12
N ARG A 2 7.83 -12.46 6.79
CA ARG A 2 9.12 -11.76 7.03
C ARG A 2 9.74 -11.23 5.72
N SER A 3 9.62 -11.98 4.62
CA SER A 3 10.09 -11.59 3.29
C SER A 3 9.48 -10.29 2.74
N ARG A 4 8.19 -10.04 2.97
CA ARG A 4 7.51 -8.81 2.50
C ARG A 4 7.88 -7.60 3.33
N VAL A 5 8.06 -7.78 4.64
CA VAL A 5 8.59 -6.75 5.55
C VAL A 5 9.98 -6.34 5.08
N ALA A 6 10.88 -7.30 4.88
CA ALA A 6 12.24 -7.06 4.40
C ALA A 6 12.24 -6.35 3.03
N ARG A 7 11.40 -6.80 2.09
CA ARG A 7 11.27 -6.16 0.78
C ARG A 7 10.78 -4.71 0.88
N LYS A 8 9.78 -4.44 1.70
CA LYS A 8 9.25 -3.07 1.92
C LYS A 8 10.32 -2.17 2.54
N ALA A 9 11.05 -2.67 3.53
CA ALA A 9 12.17 -1.97 4.17
C ALA A 9 13.28 -1.66 3.17
N ARG A 10 13.66 -2.62 2.31
CA ARG A 10 14.64 -2.43 1.24
C ARG A 10 14.24 -1.29 0.30
N TYR A 11 13.00 -1.28 -0.19
CA TYR A 11 12.53 -0.19 -1.06
C TYR A 11 12.57 1.17 -0.37
N LEU A 12 12.23 1.24 0.92
CA LEU A 12 12.33 2.47 1.70
C LEU A 12 13.77 2.97 1.81
N ARG A 13 14.72 2.07 2.11
CA ARG A 13 16.16 2.38 2.18
C ARG A 13 16.68 2.92 0.85
N THR A 14 16.35 2.24 -0.24
CA THR A 14 16.76 2.65 -1.59
C THR A 14 16.14 3.98 -2.00
N TYR A 15 14.85 4.21 -1.70
CA TYR A 15 14.17 5.49 -1.89
C TYR A 15 14.90 6.63 -1.18
N ARG A 16 15.23 6.46 0.11
CA ARG A 16 15.94 7.46 0.92
C ARG A 16 17.32 7.78 0.32
N LYS A 17 18.08 6.75 -0.08
CA LYS A 17 19.38 6.90 -0.76
C LYS A 17 19.28 7.75 -2.01
N TYR A 18 18.34 7.46 -2.91
CA TYR A 18 18.18 8.22 -4.14
C TYR A 18 17.60 9.62 -3.92
N ARG A 19 16.70 9.79 -2.93
CA ARG A 19 16.21 11.11 -2.52
C ARG A 19 17.35 12.01 -2.06
N GLY A 20 18.27 11.50 -1.24
CA GLY A 20 19.46 12.23 -0.80
C GLY A 20 20.31 12.71 -2.00
N LYS A 21 20.63 11.79 -2.93
CA LYS A 21 21.37 12.14 -4.15
C LYS A 21 20.64 13.19 -4.99
N TYR A 22 19.33 13.04 -5.20
CA TYR A 22 18.52 14.02 -5.94
C TYR A 22 18.64 15.42 -5.32
N LEU A 23 18.51 15.54 -4.00
CA LEU A 23 18.59 16.83 -3.32
C LEU A 23 19.96 17.48 -3.45
N ILE A 24 21.04 16.69 -3.32
CA ILE A 24 22.42 17.17 -3.52
C ILE A 24 22.61 17.73 -4.93
N TYR A 25 22.25 16.96 -5.96
CA TYR A 25 22.42 17.40 -7.35
C TYR A 25 21.48 18.55 -7.73
N LYS A 26 20.26 18.58 -7.18
CA LYS A 26 19.33 19.70 -7.34
C LYS A 26 19.93 20.99 -6.75
N LYS A 27 20.57 20.91 -5.58
CA LYS A 27 21.25 22.05 -4.95
C LYS A 27 22.43 22.54 -5.80
N LYS A 28 23.30 21.63 -6.26
CA LYS A 28 24.42 21.96 -7.15
C LYS A 28 23.95 22.62 -8.45
N TYR A 29 22.95 22.04 -9.12
CA TYR A 29 22.33 22.60 -10.32
C TYR A 29 21.82 24.04 -10.14
N ARG A 30 21.20 24.36 -8.99
CA ARG A 30 20.67 25.70 -8.72
C ARG A 30 21.76 26.74 -8.41
N LYS A 31 22.89 26.31 -7.86
CA LYS A 31 23.97 27.22 -7.40
C LYS A 31 25.03 27.50 -8.46
N THR A 32 25.30 26.55 -9.35
CA THR A 32 26.40 26.67 -10.31
C THR A 32 26.09 27.66 -11.43
N ARG A 33 26.99 28.63 -11.66
CA ARG A 33 26.92 29.60 -12.78
C ARG A 33 27.49 29.03 -14.09
N ASN A 34 28.42 28.08 -14.03
CA ASN A 34 28.98 27.41 -15.21
C ASN A 34 27.92 26.57 -15.95
N LYS A 35 27.65 26.89 -17.23
CA LYS A 35 26.60 26.26 -18.05
C LYS A 35 26.81 24.75 -18.24
N THR A 36 28.04 24.30 -18.44
CA THR A 36 28.37 22.88 -18.67
C THR A 36 28.14 22.03 -17.43
N LEU A 37 28.62 22.50 -16.28
CA LEU A 37 28.38 21.85 -14.99
C LEU A 37 26.89 21.86 -14.61
N ARG A 38 26.19 22.97 -14.89
CA ARG A 38 24.74 23.07 -14.67
C ARG A 38 23.98 22.00 -15.46
N ARG A 39 24.29 21.81 -16.75
CA ARG A 39 23.69 20.73 -17.57
C ARG A 39 23.97 19.34 -17.00
N ARG A 40 25.22 19.08 -16.58
CA ARG A 40 25.62 17.80 -15.96
C ARG A 40 24.83 17.53 -14.68
N TYR A 41 24.73 18.51 -13.78
CA TYR A 41 23.97 18.39 -12.54
C TYR A 41 22.46 18.26 -12.76
N GLN A 42 21.91 18.96 -13.75
CA GLN A 42 20.50 18.81 -14.14
C GLN A 42 20.19 17.39 -14.59
N ARG A 43 21.01 16.82 -15.50
CA ARG A 43 20.87 15.43 -15.97
C ARG A 43 20.94 14.44 -14.81
N ALA A 44 21.90 14.61 -13.90
CA ALA A 44 22.03 13.79 -12.70
C ALA A 44 20.81 13.92 -11.77
N ALA A 45 20.32 15.14 -11.53
CA ALA A 45 19.14 15.38 -10.71
C ALA A 45 17.89 14.71 -11.30
N VAL A 46 17.66 14.80 -12.61
CA VAL A 46 16.55 14.12 -13.29
C VAL A 46 16.68 12.60 -13.17
N LYS A 47 17.88 12.03 -13.39
CA LYS A 47 18.15 10.60 -13.21
C LYS A 47 17.77 10.13 -11.79
N TYR A 48 18.22 10.84 -10.77
CA TYR A 48 17.92 10.48 -9.39
C TYR A 48 16.45 10.71 -9.02
N LYS A 49 15.79 11.76 -9.55
CA LYS A 49 14.35 11.98 -9.38
C LYS A 49 13.53 10.80 -9.93
N LYS A 50 13.87 10.31 -11.13
CA LYS A 50 13.25 9.12 -11.74
C LYS A 50 13.44 7.89 -10.85
N ALA A 51 14.66 7.64 -10.36
CA ALA A 51 14.94 6.54 -9.44
C ALA A 51 14.15 6.65 -8.13
N THR A 52 14.15 7.82 -7.49
CA THR A 52 13.37 8.10 -6.27
C THR A 52 11.89 7.75 -6.48
N ASN A 53 11.28 8.21 -7.58
CA ASN A 53 9.88 7.93 -7.89
C ASN A 53 9.62 6.44 -8.12
N LYS A 54 10.53 5.72 -8.80
CA LYS A 54 10.44 4.26 -9.00
C LYS A 54 10.34 3.52 -7.67
N TYR A 55 11.24 3.81 -6.73
CA TYR A 55 11.27 3.13 -5.44
C TYR A 55 10.17 3.59 -4.48
N LEU A 56 9.74 4.85 -4.55
CA LEU A 56 8.57 5.31 -3.80
C LEU A 56 7.29 4.57 -4.25
N ARG A 57 7.10 4.41 -5.57
CA ARG A 57 5.99 3.64 -6.14
C ARG A 57 6.06 2.18 -5.68
N ALA A 58 7.24 1.54 -5.75
CA ALA A 58 7.42 0.16 -5.29
C ALA A 58 7.14 0.00 -3.80
N TYR A 59 7.59 0.93 -2.95
CA TYR A 59 7.32 0.96 -1.51
C TYR A 59 5.81 1.06 -1.22
N ARG A 60 5.10 1.97 -1.90
CA ARG A 60 3.64 2.16 -1.74
C ARG A 60 2.84 0.93 -2.19
N LYS A 61 3.23 0.30 -3.30
CA LYS A 61 2.59 -0.92 -3.80
C LYS A 61 2.87 -2.15 -2.91
N THR A 62 3.96 -2.14 -2.15
CA THR A 62 4.31 -3.29 -1.29
C THR A 62 3.46 -3.26 -0.02
N SER A 63 2.47 -4.15 0.06
CA SER A 63 1.76 -4.44 1.30
C SER A 63 2.51 -5.49 2.14
N VAL A 64 2.63 -5.23 3.43
CA VAL A 64 3.17 -6.19 4.41
C VAL A 64 2.12 -7.25 4.74
N ASN A 65 0.87 -6.81 4.82
CA ASN A 65 -0.27 -7.64 5.18
C ASN A 65 -0.97 -8.05 3.89
N VAL A 66 -1.15 -9.35 3.68
CA VAL A 66 -2.07 -9.86 2.67
C VAL A 66 -3.03 -10.79 3.35
N TYR A 67 -4.29 -10.36 3.32
CA TYR A 67 -5.42 -11.13 3.75
C TYR A 67 -5.78 -12.09 2.62
N LYS A 68 -5.86 -13.38 2.94
CA LYS A 68 -6.50 -14.36 2.08
C LYS A 68 -7.95 -14.49 2.52
N THR A 69 -8.85 -14.71 1.57
CA THR A 69 -10.23 -15.08 1.92
C THR A 69 -10.20 -16.44 2.57
N VAL A 70 -10.62 -16.52 3.84
CA VAL A 70 -10.67 -17.78 4.60
C VAL A 70 -12.07 -18.37 4.58
N ARG A 71 -13.12 -17.53 4.56
CA ARG A 71 -14.51 -17.98 4.50
C ARG A 71 -15.39 -16.89 3.89
N THR A 72 -16.33 -17.30 3.04
CA THR A 72 -17.42 -16.46 2.52
C THR A 72 -18.74 -17.08 2.96
N PRO A 73 -19.44 -16.49 3.94
CA PRO A 73 -20.74 -17.01 4.34
C PRO A 73 -21.83 -16.59 3.34
N ASN A 74 -22.78 -17.48 3.04
CA ASN A 74 -23.93 -17.14 2.22
C ASN A 74 -25.01 -16.45 3.08
N TYR A 75 -24.93 -15.13 3.11
CA TYR A 75 -25.92 -14.30 3.75
C TYR A 75 -27.13 -14.17 2.82
N ARG A 76 -28.09 -15.10 2.93
CA ARG A 76 -29.42 -14.91 2.30
C ARG A 76 -29.95 -13.51 2.61
N TRP A 77 -30.78 -12.96 1.72
CA TRP A 77 -31.42 -11.65 1.91
C TRP A 77 -31.98 -11.49 3.34
N THR A 78 -31.73 -10.32 3.92
CA THR A 78 -32.30 -9.90 5.20
C THR A 78 -33.24 -8.75 4.97
N SER A 79 -34.40 -8.79 5.61
CA SER A 79 -35.32 -7.65 5.65
C SER A 79 -34.66 -6.43 6.30
N ILE A 80 -35.14 -5.24 5.91
CA ILE A 80 -34.67 -3.95 6.42
C ILE A 80 -34.80 -3.92 7.96
N ASN A 81 -33.81 -3.32 8.64
CA ASN A 81 -33.75 -3.14 10.10
C ASN A 81 -33.74 -4.42 10.97
N LYS A 82 -33.40 -5.58 10.39
CA LYS A 82 -33.17 -6.81 11.17
C LYS A 82 -31.68 -7.02 11.41
N TRP A 83 -31.33 -7.24 12.67
CA TRP A 83 -29.97 -7.63 13.07
C TRP A 83 -29.70 -9.07 12.66
N ARG A 84 -28.48 -9.31 12.16
CA ARG A 84 -27.95 -10.66 11.99
C ARG A 84 -26.61 -10.79 12.66
N THR A 85 -26.50 -11.82 13.49
CA THR A 85 -25.28 -12.16 14.21
C THR A 85 -24.65 -13.37 13.57
N TYR A 86 -23.34 -13.28 13.31
CA TYR A 86 -22.56 -14.39 12.79
C TYR A 86 -21.44 -14.73 13.74
N ARG A 87 -21.30 -16.04 14.01
CA ARG A 87 -20.24 -16.58 14.84
C ARG A 87 -19.28 -17.34 13.94
N TRP A 88 -18.05 -16.85 13.84
CA TRP A 88 -16.96 -17.55 13.17
C TRP A 88 -15.94 -17.97 14.23
N LYS A 89 -15.49 -19.22 14.13
CA LYS A 89 -14.49 -19.81 15.04
C LYS A 89 -13.30 -20.28 14.21
N THR A 90 -12.10 -20.08 14.74
CA THR A 90 -10.83 -20.60 14.19
C THR A 90 -9.91 -20.99 15.34
N ARG A 91 -9.07 -22.00 15.13
CA ARG A 91 -8.02 -22.40 16.07
C ARG A 91 -6.67 -21.74 15.76
N SER A 92 -6.54 -21.14 14.58
CA SER A 92 -5.29 -20.53 14.14
C SER A 92 -5.14 -19.11 14.71
N ALA A 93 -3.97 -18.81 15.27
CA ALA A 93 -3.57 -17.46 15.61
C ALA A 93 -3.33 -16.63 14.34
N GLY A 94 -3.63 -15.33 14.40
CA GLY A 94 -3.46 -14.46 13.24
C GLY A 94 -4.19 -13.13 13.30
N VAL A 95 -3.98 -12.31 12.26
CA VAL A 95 -4.72 -11.07 12.05
C VAL A 95 -5.81 -11.33 11.01
N TYR A 96 -7.05 -11.11 11.41
CA TYR A 96 -8.24 -11.34 10.59
C TYR A 96 -8.95 -10.04 10.31
N ARG A 97 -9.64 -9.99 9.17
CA ARG A 97 -10.59 -8.93 8.85
C ARG A 97 -11.87 -9.55 8.34
N TYR A 98 -12.99 -8.93 8.65
CA TYR A 98 -14.27 -9.23 8.03
C TYR A 98 -14.67 -8.06 7.13
N LEU A 99 -15.34 -8.40 6.03
CA LEU A 99 -15.88 -7.47 5.07
C LEU A 99 -17.36 -7.79 4.93
N VAL A 100 -18.22 -6.79 5.10
CA VAL A 100 -19.66 -6.92 4.92
C VAL A 100 -20.03 -6.17 3.65
N TYR A 101 -20.47 -6.94 2.66
CA TYR A 101 -20.97 -6.43 1.40
C TYR A 101 -22.49 -6.37 1.46
N ALA A 102 -23.06 -5.27 0.99
CA ALA A 102 -24.48 -5.19 0.67
C ALA A 102 -24.65 -5.29 -0.85
N LYS A 103 -25.74 -5.92 -1.26
CA LYS A 103 -26.18 -6.00 -2.64
C LYS A 103 -27.53 -5.32 -2.79
N ASP A 104 -27.77 -4.71 -3.93
CA ASP A 104 -29.10 -4.21 -4.29
C ASP A 104 -29.98 -5.33 -4.91
N ARG A 105 -31.26 -5.04 -5.13
CA ARG A 105 -32.21 -5.99 -5.72
C ARG A 105 -31.77 -6.50 -7.10
N ALA A 106 -30.99 -5.72 -7.84
CA ALA A 106 -30.38 -6.09 -9.11
C ALA A 106 -29.07 -6.90 -8.95
N ASN A 107 -28.76 -7.37 -7.74
CA ASN A 107 -27.59 -8.17 -7.39
C ASN A 107 -26.24 -7.43 -7.60
N SER A 108 -26.27 -6.11 -7.76
CA SER A 108 -25.08 -5.28 -7.88
C SER A 108 -24.49 -5.02 -6.49
N SER A 109 -23.17 -5.11 -6.40
CA SER A 109 -22.46 -4.94 -5.12
C SER A 109 -22.25 -3.45 -4.82
N GLN A 110 -22.58 -3.03 -3.60
CA GLN A 110 -22.29 -1.67 -3.17
C GLN A 110 -20.77 -1.41 -3.10
N ARG A 111 -20.34 -0.21 -3.50
CA ARG A 111 -18.93 0.19 -3.48
C ARG A 111 -18.40 0.40 -2.06
N ASN A 112 -19.25 0.89 -1.15
CA ASN A 112 -18.90 1.08 0.25
C ASN A 112 -19.11 -0.23 1.01
N VAL A 113 -18.01 -0.83 1.42
CA VAL A 113 -17.98 -2.11 2.14
C VAL A 113 -17.62 -1.83 3.59
N ALA A 114 -18.48 -2.25 4.52
CA ALA A 114 -18.16 -2.18 5.93
C ALA A 114 -17.05 -3.18 6.25
N LYS A 115 -16.05 -2.72 7.00
CA LYS A 115 -14.82 -3.50 7.28
C LYS A 115 -14.41 -3.32 8.73
N ALA A 116 -14.03 -4.42 9.37
CA ALA A 116 -13.31 -4.37 10.64
C ALA A 116 -12.37 -5.56 10.75
N GLY A 117 -11.56 -5.60 11.82
CA GLY A 117 -10.60 -6.68 12.02
C GLY A 117 -10.24 -6.89 13.47
N PHE A 118 -9.67 -8.04 13.75
CA PHE A 118 -9.27 -8.49 15.08
C PHE A 118 -8.03 -9.39 14.98
N ARG A 119 -7.33 -9.54 16.10
CA ARG A 119 -6.17 -10.41 16.22
C ARG A 119 -6.47 -11.51 17.23
N ILE A 120 -6.24 -12.75 16.82
CA ILE A 120 -6.21 -13.91 17.72
C ILE A 120 -4.76 -14.18 18.05
N ARG A 121 -4.45 -14.24 19.35
CA ARG A 121 -3.12 -14.59 19.88
C ARG A 121 -3.10 -16.07 20.20
#